data_AF-K7MAB1-F1
#
_entry.id   AF-K7MAB1-F1
#
_cell.length_a   1.000
_cell.length_b   1.000
_cell.length_c   1.000
_cell.angle_alpha   90.00
_cell.angle_beta   90.00
_cell.angle_gamma   90.00
#
_symmetry.space_group_name_H-M   'P 1'
#
loop_
_entity.id
_entity.type
_entity.pdbx_description
1 polymer ?
#
loop_
_entity_poly.entity_id
_entity_poly.type
_entity_poly.pdbx_seq_one_letter_code
_entity_poly.pdbx_strand_id
1 'polypeptide(L)'
;MLLLFRHGSLFFFSPFSRATIELPNCPFAEVTTEHVAALSSPPTSQDCIVAVLNRISDSELELFMLRRGENQWVQAKHSLLRIRFNTVRAALFHEGEELHFLDGDDNLVTFNASKTKQWEEFRLSYAKTIFNWRIIKKKLKVGLLEANVSISTCGTVIPHAGGELDMLIQSESIEPATHQSESRHHRKGVWIQPRYFYVPPGQKW
;
A
#
# COMPACT_ATOMS: atom_id res chain seq x y z
N MET A 1 1.84 2.57 13.59
CA MET A 1 2.99 1.86 12.99
C MET A 1 3.07 2.22 11.51
N LEU A 2 4.19 1.96 10.85
CA LEU A 2 4.42 2.12 9.41
C LEU A 2 4.80 0.76 8.86
N LEU A 3 4.26 0.34 7.71
CA LEU A 3 4.78 -0.84 7.02
C LEU A 3 5.93 -0.40 6.11
N LEU A 4 7.11 -0.95 6.30
CA LEU A 4 8.32 -0.58 5.58
C LEU A 4 8.80 -1.76 4.75
N PHE A 5 9.45 -1.46 3.63
CA PHE A 5 10.12 -2.43 2.80
C PHE A 5 11.63 -2.12 2.75
N ARG A 6 12.46 -3.13 3.02
CA ARG A 6 13.94 -3.03 3.02
C ARG A 6 14.57 -4.34 2.57
N HIS A 7 15.38 -4.30 1.51
CA HIS A 7 16.18 -5.43 1.01
C HIS A 7 15.40 -6.75 0.86
N GLY A 8 14.17 -6.70 0.35
CA GLY A 8 13.34 -7.89 0.16
C GLY A 8 12.45 -8.26 1.35
N SER A 9 12.61 -7.60 2.50
CA SER A 9 11.81 -7.86 3.69
C SER A 9 10.79 -6.76 3.94
N LEU A 10 9.58 -7.17 4.33
CA LEU A 10 8.53 -6.29 4.83
C LEU A 10 8.47 -6.38 6.35
N PHE A 11 8.35 -5.24 7.01
CA PHE A 11 8.24 -5.18 8.47
C PHE A 11 7.46 -3.95 8.90
N PHE A 12 6.76 -4.07 10.02
CA PHE A 12 6.19 -2.92 10.68
C PHE A 12 7.23 -2.20 11.53
N PHE A 13 7.17 -0.88 11.54
CA PHE A 13 8.02 -0.01 12.36
C PHE A 13 7.17 0.99 13.14
N SER A 14 7.44 1.14 14.43
CA SER A 14 6.87 2.17 15.27
C SER A 14 7.87 3.32 15.43
N PRO A 15 7.62 4.53 14.91
CA PRO A 15 8.58 5.63 15.01
C PRO A 15 8.83 6.10 16.45
N PHE A 16 7.87 5.90 17.35
CA PHE A 16 7.96 6.37 18.74
C PHE A 16 8.69 5.37 19.65
N SER A 17 8.30 4.09 19.60
CA SER A 17 8.96 3.06 20.41
C SER A 17 10.21 2.48 19.75
N ARG A 18 10.42 2.77 18.46
CA ARG A 18 11.43 2.14 17.58
C ARG A 18 11.28 0.62 17.47
N ALA A 19 10.17 0.07 17.94
CA ALA A 19 9.88 -1.36 17.82
C ALA A 19 9.66 -1.71 16.34
N THR A 20 10.23 -2.85 15.93
CA THR A 20 9.95 -3.47 14.64
C THR A 20 9.19 -4.77 14.83
N ILE A 21 8.35 -5.10 13.86
CA ILE A 21 7.72 -6.41 13.77
C ILE A 21 7.95 -6.93 12.36
N GLU A 22 8.80 -7.94 12.24
CA GLU A 22 9.12 -8.58 10.97
C GLU A 22 7.92 -9.38 10.46
N LEU A 23 7.71 -9.36 9.14
CA LEU A 23 6.77 -10.25 8.48
C LEU A 23 7.53 -11.42 7.85
N PRO A 24 6.86 -12.57 7.62
CA PRO A 24 7.40 -13.63 6.78
C PRO A 24 7.88 -13.07 5.44
N ASN A 25 9.00 -13.61 4.94
CA ASN A 25 9.52 -13.21 3.64
C ASN A 25 8.45 -13.38 2.56
N CYS A 26 8.13 -12.29 1.88
CA CYS A 26 7.10 -12.27 0.86
C CYS A 26 7.70 -12.79 -0.46
N PRO A 27 7.03 -13.72 -1.16
CA PRO A 27 7.64 -14.48 -2.26
C PRO A 27 7.68 -13.74 -3.61
N PHE A 28 7.84 -12.42 -3.63
CA PHE A 28 8.04 -11.70 -4.90
C PHE A 28 9.41 -12.05 -5.51
N ALA A 29 9.44 -12.38 -6.79
CA ALA A 29 10.61 -12.96 -7.47
C ALA A 29 11.77 -11.98 -7.63
N GLU A 30 11.49 -10.69 -7.74
CA GLU A 30 12.45 -9.59 -7.76
C GLU A 30 11.60 -8.39 -7.39
N VAL A 31 12.06 -7.58 -6.45
CA VAL A 31 11.29 -6.43 -6.02
C VAL A 31 11.35 -5.43 -7.15
N THR A 32 10.41 -5.51 -8.09
CA THR A 32 10.19 -4.42 -9.01
C THR A 32 9.85 -3.20 -8.15
N THR A 33 10.30 -2.04 -8.57
CA THR A 33 10.07 -0.78 -7.85
C THR A 33 8.59 -0.40 -7.81
N GLU A 34 7.71 -1.19 -8.43
CA GLU A 34 6.30 -0.91 -8.69
C GLU A 34 5.36 -1.79 -7.87
N HIS A 35 5.65 -1.92 -6.58
CA HIS A 35 4.72 -2.49 -5.62
C HIS A 35 4.11 -1.42 -4.71
N VAL A 36 2.87 -1.66 -4.31
CA VAL A 36 2.15 -0.89 -3.29
C VAL A 36 1.59 -1.85 -2.24
N ALA A 37 1.50 -1.38 -1.00
CA ALA A 37 0.92 -2.15 0.07
C ALA A 37 -0.25 -1.42 0.73
N ALA A 38 -1.23 -2.18 1.19
CA ALA A 38 -2.37 -1.73 1.97
C ALA A 38 -2.60 -2.65 3.17
N LEU A 39 -3.34 -2.13 4.14
CA LEU A 39 -3.74 -2.84 5.34
C LEU A 39 -5.26 -2.78 5.49
N SER A 40 -5.88 -3.90 5.84
CA SER A 40 -7.33 -3.93 6.11
C SER A 40 -7.72 -3.21 7.38
N SER A 41 -6.83 -3.23 8.37
CA SER A 41 -7.03 -2.68 9.69
C SER A 41 -5.68 -2.39 10.33
N PRO A 42 -5.63 -1.75 11.50
CA PRO A 42 -4.37 -1.50 12.18
C PRO A 42 -3.58 -2.80 12.40
N PRO A 43 -2.25 -2.76 12.36
CA PRO A 43 -1.44 -3.96 12.51
C PRO A 43 -1.46 -4.58 13.92
N THR A 44 -2.14 -3.94 14.86
CA THR A 44 -2.43 -4.49 16.19
C THR A 44 -3.80 -5.16 16.28
N SER A 45 -4.61 -5.13 15.22
CA SER A 45 -5.88 -5.86 15.10
C SER A 45 -5.63 -7.33 14.79
N GLN A 46 -6.46 -8.24 15.31
CA GLN A 46 -6.38 -9.67 15.00
C GLN A 46 -6.80 -9.96 13.54
N ASP A 47 -7.69 -9.15 13.00
CA ASP A 47 -8.20 -9.28 11.63
C ASP A 47 -7.38 -8.48 10.60
N CYS A 48 -6.15 -8.11 10.95
CA CYS A 48 -5.29 -7.36 10.05
C CYS A 48 -4.82 -8.24 8.89
N ILE A 49 -5.02 -7.73 7.69
CA ILE A 49 -4.55 -8.31 6.44
C ILE A 49 -3.58 -7.31 5.84
N VAL A 50 -2.36 -7.78 5.56
CA VAL A 50 -1.38 -7.09 4.74
C VAL A 50 -1.59 -7.53 3.31
N ALA A 51 -1.83 -6.58 2.42
CA ALA A 51 -1.96 -6.82 0.99
C ALA A 51 -0.84 -6.07 0.27
N VAL A 52 -0.12 -6.77 -0.60
CA VAL A 52 0.96 -6.21 -1.42
C VAL A 52 0.64 -6.54 -2.86
N LEU A 53 0.36 -5.50 -3.65
CA LEU A 53 0.23 -5.66 -5.09
C LEU A 53 1.56 -5.38 -5.75
N ASN A 54 2.00 -6.33 -6.56
CA ASN A 54 3.13 -6.24 -7.46
C ASN A 54 2.63 -6.15 -8.90
N ARG A 55 3.19 -5.22 -9.67
CA ARG A 55 2.95 -5.13 -11.11
C ARG A 55 4.05 -5.90 -11.84
N ILE A 56 3.65 -6.94 -12.59
CA ILE A 56 4.58 -7.72 -13.42
C ILE A 56 4.74 -7.03 -14.78
N SER A 57 3.63 -6.57 -15.37
CA SER A 57 3.60 -5.82 -16.63
C SER A 57 2.40 -4.87 -16.66
N ASP A 58 2.16 -4.16 -17.77
CA ASP A 58 0.97 -3.31 -17.91
C ASP A 58 -0.33 -4.11 -18.08
N SER A 59 -0.21 -5.44 -18.18
CA SER A 59 -1.28 -6.40 -18.41
C SER A 59 -1.28 -7.56 -17.42
N GLU A 60 -0.36 -7.59 -16.45
CA GLU A 60 -0.28 -8.66 -15.45
C GLU A 60 0.02 -8.10 -14.05
N LEU A 61 -0.83 -8.50 -13.11
CA LEU A 61 -0.79 -8.13 -11.71
C LEU A 61 -0.65 -9.36 -10.83
N GLU A 62 -0.02 -9.17 -9.69
CA GLU A 62 0.20 -10.21 -8.70
C GLU A 62 -0.03 -9.65 -7.30
N LEU A 63 -0.98 -10.23 -6.58
CA LEU A 63 -1.35 -9.85 -5.23
C LEU A 63 -0.85 -10.90 -4.24
N PHE A 64 -0.18 -10.43 -3.21
CA PHE A 64 0.19 -11.21 -2.03
C PHE A 64 -0.58 -10.72 -0.83
N MET A 65 -1.17 -11.64 -0.08
CA MET A 65 -1.90 -11.34 1.15
C MET A 65 -1.37 -12.16 2.31
N LEU A 66 -1.24 -11.51 3.46
CA LEU A 66 -0.88 -12.15 4.72
C LEU A 66 -1.87 -11.72 5.79
N ARG A 67 -2.53 -12.70 6.42
CA ARG A 67 -3.34 -12.44 7.61
C ARG A 67 -2.46 -12.52 8.85
N ARG A 68 -2.77 -11.71 9.86
CA ARG A 68 -2.06 -11.78 11.13
C ARG A 68 -2.13 -13.18 11.74
N GLY A 69 -1.02 -13.65 12.30
CA GLY A 69 -0.90 -14.99 12.88
C GLY A 69 -0.61 -16.08 11.86
N GLU A 70 -0.79 -15.82 10.57
CA GLU A 70 -0.37 -16.73 9.50
C GLU A 70 1.12 -16.56 9.21
N ASN A 71 1.78 -17.65 8.80
CA ASN A 71 3.19 -17.66 8.42
C ASN A 71 3.42 -17.75 6.91
N GLN A 72 2.34 -17.79 6.11
CA GLN A 72 2.38 -17.98 4.67
C GLN A 72 1.56 -16.91 3.94
N TRP A 73 2.12 -16.44 2.83
CA TRP A 73 1.46 -15.50 1.94
C TRP A 73 0.54 -16.27 0.98
N VAL A 74 -0.68 -15.78 0.83
CA VAL A 74 -1.61 -16.23 -0.22
C VAL A 74 -1.37 -15.38 -1.46
N GLN A 75 -1.21 -16.03 -2.60
CA GLN A 75 -0.93 -15.38 -3.88
C GLN A 75 -2.15 -15.44 -4.80
N ALA A 76 -2.44 -14.35 -5.49
CA ALA A 76 -3.46 -14.27 -6.54
C ALA A 76 -2.90 -13.50 -7.75
N LYS A 77 -2.93 -14.13 -8.92
CA LYS A 77 -2.52 -13.48 -10.17
C LYS A 77 -3.73 -13.01 -10.95
N HIS A 78 -3.55 -11.95 -11.73
CA HIS A 78 -4.59 -11.43 -12.60
C HIS A 78 -4.00 -10.91 -13.91
N SER A 79 -4.56 -11.39 -15.02
CA SER A 79 -4.28 -10.86 -16.35
C SER A 79 -5.35 -9.83 -16.70
N LEU A 80 -4.92 -8.60 -16.98
CA LEU A 80 -5.80 -7.50 -17.32
C LEU A 80 -6.21 -7.62 -18.79
N LEU A 81 -7.52 -7.64 -19.03
CA LEU A 81 -8.06 -7.84 -20.38
C LEU A 81 -8.72 -6.58 -20.95
N ARG A 82 -9.19 -5.67 -20.09
CA ARG A 82 -10.00 -4.51 -20.50
C ARG A 82 -9.26 -3.19 -20.39
N ILE A 83 -8.24 -3.14 -19.53
CA ILE A 83 -7.44 -1.96 -19.24
C ILE A 83 -5.94 -2.27 -19.33
N ARG A 84 -5.14 -1.23 -19.54
CA ARG A 84 -3.70 -1.27 -19.27
C ARG A 84 -3.46 -0.57 -17.95
N PHE A 85 -2.75 -1.22 -17.04
CA PHE A 85 -2.52 -0.72 -15.71
C PHE A 85 -1.08 -0.22 -15.61
N ASN A 86 -0.93 1.10 -15.49
CA ASN A 86 0.37 1.75 -15.41
C ASN A 86 0.98 1.59 -14.01
N THR A 87 1.87 2.49 -13.61
CA THR A 87 2.46 2.50 -12.28
C THR A 87 1.39 2.63 -11.20
N VAL A 88 1.34 1.66 -10.29
CA VAL A 88 0.38 1.67 -9.19
C VAL A 88 0.72 2.81 -8.22
N ARG A 89 -0.23 3.72 -8.04
CA ARG A 89 -0.08 4.92 -7.20
C ARG A 89 -0.87 4.86 -5.90
N ALA A 90 -1.81 3.95 -5.73
CA ALA A 90 -2.48 3.81 -4.44
C ALA A 90 -3.00 2.40 -4.24
N ALA A 91 -3.06 2.01 -2.98
CA ALA A 91 -3.74 0.81 -2.52
C ALA A 91 -4.53 1.17 -1.25
N LEU A 92 -5.77 0.71 -1.17
CA LEU A 92 -6.62 0.93 0.00
C LEU A 92 -7.53 -0.28 0.23
N PHE A 93 -7.95 -0.47 1.47
CA PHE A 93 -8.96 -1.46 1.83
C PHE A 93 -10.30 -0.75 2.02
N HIS A 94 -11.28 -1.09 1.18
CA HIS A 94 -12.60 -0.50 1.16
C HIS A 94 -13.59 -1.38 1.93
N GLU A 95 -14.28 -0.77 2.89
CA GLU A 95 -15.38 -1.37 3.68
C GLU A 95 -15.09 -2.75 4.31
N GLY A 96 -13.83 -3.09 4.53
CA GLY A 96 -13.48 -4.36 5.16
C GLY A 96 -13.59 -5.59 4.24
N GLU A 97 -13.88 -5.43 2.96
CA GLU A 97 -14.10 -6.56 2.04
C GLU A 97 -13.22 -6.52 0.80
N GLU A 98 -12.91 -5.32 0.28
CA GLU A 98 -12.34 -5.16 -1.04
C GLU A 98 -11.03 -4.39 -1.01
N LEU A 99 -10.05 -4.87 -1.76
CA LEU A 99 -8.81 -4.16 -2.03
C LEU A 99 -8.98 -3.34 -3.31
N HIS A 100 -8.67 -2.06 -3.26
CA HIS A 100 -8.71 -1.15 -4.40
C HIS A 100 -7.30 -0.70 -4.73
N PHE A 101 -6.91 -0.83 -5.99
CA PHE A 101 -5.61 -0.44 -6.52
C PHE A 101 -5.78 0.52 -7.67
N LEU A 102 -5.00 1.61 -7.67
CA LEU A 102 -5.14 2.68 -8.65
C LEU A 102 -3.82 2.95 -9.34
N ASP A 103 -3.86 3.13 -10.66
CA ASP A 103 -2.70 3.53 -11.47
C ASP A 103 -2.64 5.05 -11.71
N GLY A 104 -3.00 5.82 -10.69
CA GLY A 104 -3.13 7.27 -10.78
C GLY A 104 -4.59 7.70 -10.91
N ASP A 105 -4.90 8.45 -11.96
CA ASP A 105 -6.24 9.03 -12.18
C ASP A 105 -7.05 8.29 -13.27
N ASP A 106 -6.48 7.23 -13.86
CA ASP A 106 -7.01 6.58 -15.07
C ASP A 106 -7.80 5.30 -14.78
N ASN A 107 -7.22 4.33 -14.08
CA ASN A 107 -7.78 3.00 -13.88
C ASN A 107 -7.80 2.56 -12.41
N LEU A 108 -8.76 1.68 -12.11
CA LEU A 108 -8.95 1.04 -10.83
C LEU A 108 -9.08 -0.46 -11.06
N VAL A 109 -8.32 -1.23 -10.28
CA VAL A 109 -8.47 -2.68 -10.18
C VAL A 109 -8.89 -2.99 -8.76
N THR A 110 -9.92 -3.82 -8.61
CA THR A 110 -10.37 -4.26 -7.30
C THR A 110 -10.20 -5.76 -7.13
N PHE A 111 -10.03 -6.18 -5.88
CA PHE A 111 -9.98 -7.59 -5.51
C PHE A 111 -10.78 -7.84 -4.24
N ASN A 112 -11.75 -8.75 -4.31
CA ASN A 112 -12.56 -9.11 -3.17
C ASN A 112 -11.81 -10.11 -2.27
N ALA A 113 -11.36 -9.65 -1.10
CA ALA A 113 -10.53 -10.44 -0.19
C ALA A 113 -11.34 -11.38 0.73
N SER A 114 -12.65 -11.19 0.89
CA SER A 114 -13.47 -11.91 1.88
C SER A 114 -14.41 -12.95 1.27
N LYS A 115 -15.13 -12.62 0.20
CA LYS A 115 -16.27 -13.37 -0.36
C LYS A 115 -15.91 -14.15 -1.62
N THR A 116 -15.51 -13.46 -2.69
CA THR A 116 -15.47 -14.07 -4.04
C THR A 116 -14.07 -14.40 -4.53
N LYS A 117 -13.02 -13.77 -4.00
CA LYS A 117 -11.63 -13.87 -4.51
C LYS A 117 -11.53 -13.51 -6.00
N GLN A 118 -12.41 -12.62 -6.46
CA GLN A 118 -12.48 -12.18 -7.85
C GLN A 118 -11.86 -10.79 -8.01
N TRP A 119 -11.40 -10.56 -9.23
CA TRP A 119 -10.86 -9.30 -9.69
C TRP A 119 -11.89 -8.56 -10.54
N GLU A 120 -11.96 -7.25 -10.41
CA GLU A 120 -12.73 -6.39 -11.30
C GLU A 120 -11.88 -5.23 -11.82
N GLU A 121 -12.18 -4.80 -13.05
CA GLU A 121 -11.40 -3.81 -13.80
C GLU A 121 -12.30 -2.63 -14.18
N PHE A 122 -11.90 -1.42 -13.79
CA PHE A 122 -12.64 -0.20 -14.03
C PHE A 122 -11.75 0.90 -14.61
N ARG A 123 -12.33 1.72 -15.50
CA ARG A 123 -11.79 3.07 -15.76
C ARG A 123 -12.40 4.03 -14.76
N LEU A 124 -11.58 4.89 -14.14
CA LEU A 124 -12.02 5.79 -13.08
C LEU A 124 -13.06 6.80 -13.52
N SER A 125 -13.14 7.12 -14.82
CA SER A 125 -14.24 7.90 -15.40
C SER A 125 -15.62 7.30 -15.09
N TYR A 126 -15.71 5.97 -14.98
CA TYR A 126 -16.93 5.24 -14.62
C TYR A 126 -17.00 4.88 -13.13
N ALA A 127 -15.85 4.70 -12.46
CA ALA A 127 -15.80 4.28 -11.07
C ALA A 127 -16.18 5.40 -10.07
N LYS A 128 -15.93 6.67 -10.40
CA LYS A 128 -16.24 7.83 -9.53
C LYS A 128 -17.72 7.94 -9.14
N THR A 129 -18.62 7.36 -9.92
CA THR A 129 -20.06 7.30 -9.59
C THR A 129 -20.43 6.13 -8.69
N ILE A 130 -19.54 5.14 -8.56
CA ILE A 130 -19.76 3.90 -7.81
C ILE A 130 -19.18 4.00 -6.40
N PHE A 131 -18.00 4.62 -6.26
CA PHE A 131 -17.26 4.63 -5.01
C PHE A 131 -17.30 5.98 -4.29
N ASN A 132 -17.44 5.95 -2.96
CA ASN A 132 -17.58 7.12 -2.11
C ASN A 132 -16.25 7.79 -1.74
N TRP A 133 -15.30 7.89 -2.66
CA TRP A 133 -14.01 8.55 -2.41
C TRP A 133 -13.52 9.39 -3.61
N ARG A 134 -12.69 10.41 -3.36
CA ARG A 134 -12.06 11.30 -4.35
C ARG A 134 -10.55 11.41 -4.17
N ILE A 135 -9.80 11.44 -5.28
CA ILE A 135 -8.34 11.62 -5.27
C ILE A 135 -7.98 13.07 -4.94
N ILE A 136 -7.04 13.28 -4.03
CA ILE A 136 -6.41 14.58 -3.78
C ILE A 136 -5.04 14.65 -4.47
N LYS A 137 -4.85 15.65 -5.31
CA LYS A 137 -3.58 15.89 -6.06
C LYS A 137 -2.50 16.62 -5.26
N LYS A 138 -2.66 16.79 -3.94
CA LYS A 138 -1.69 17.50 -3.10
C LYS A 138 -0.55 16.54 -2.73
N LYS A 139 0.67 16.88 -3.16
CA LYS A 139 1.88 16.20 -2.70
C LYS A 139 2.22 16.62 -1.28
N LEU A 140 2.70 15.68 -0.48
CA LEU A 140 3.16 15.99 0.87
C LEU A 140 4.54 16.62 0.76
N LYS A 141 4.71 17.86 1.25
CA LYS A 141 6.03 18.48 1.36
C LYS A 141 6.72 17.89 2.60
N VAL A 142 7.44 16.78 2.43
CA VAL A 142 8.25 16.21 3.51
C VAL A 142 9.58 16.97 3.59
N GLY A 143 9.65 17.98 4.46
CA GLY A 143 10.88 18.77 4.70
C GLY A 143 11.92 18.07 5.58
N LEU A 144 11.87 16.74 5.73
CA LEU A 144 12.58 16.00 6.79
C LEU A 144 13.60 14.97 6.29
N LEU A 145 13.84 14.87 4.98
CA LEU A 145 14.74 13.86 4.43
C LEU A 145 16.17 14.39 4.30
N GLU A 146 17.14 13.57 4.70
CA GLU A 146 18.55 13.79 4.39
C GLU A 146 18.79 13.73 2.87
N ALA A 147 19.79 14.46 2.38
CA ALA A 147 20.00 14.70 0.95
C ALA A 147 20.18 13.45 0.08
N ASN A 148 20.47 12.27 0.66
CA ASN A 148 20.79 11.03 -0.04
C ASN A 148 19.75 9.91 0.16
N VAL A 149 18.60 10.21 0.77
CA VAL A 149 17.57 9.21 1.08
C VAL A 149 16.36 9.42 0.20
N SER A 150 15.98 8.39 -0.58
CA SER A 150 14.64 8.33 -1.18
C SER A 150 13.68 7.67 -0.21
N ILE A 151 12.47 8.25 -0.10
CA ILE A 151 11.35 7.62 0.60
C ILE A 151 10.19 7.45 -0.36
N SER A 152 9.62 6.25 -0.43
CA SER A 152 8.26 6.07 -0.94
C SER A 152 7.28 6.08 0.21
N THR A 153 6.17 6.79 0.10
CA THR A 153 5.02 6.70 1.00
C THR A 153 3.94 5.86 0.34
N CYS A 154 3.15 5.12 1.12
CA CYS A 154 1.90 4.55 0.61
C CYS A 154 0.74 5.48 0.86
N GLY A 155 -0.20 5.47 -0.08
CA GLY A 155 -1.45 6.19 0.00
C GLY A 155 -2.31 5.81 1.21
N THR A 156 -3.21 6.69 1.59
CA THR A 156 -4.18 6.48 2.67
C THR A 156 -5.52 7.10 2.30
N VAL A 157 -6.59 6.62 2.94
CA VAL A 157 -7.89 7.27 2.91
C VAL A 157 -8.07 8.11 4.16
N ILE A 158 -8.55 9.35 4.01
CA ILE A 158 -9.02 10.21 5.10
C ILE A 158 -10.55 10.22 5.03
N PRO A 159 -11.23 9.62 6.02
CA PRO A 159 -12.68 9.62 6.04
C PRO A 159 -13.22 11.04 6.26
N HIS A 160 -14.27 11.42 5.54
CA HIS A 160 -14.91 12.73 5.73
C HIS A 160 -16.04 12.64 6.77
N ALA A 161 -16.15 13.66 7.63
CA ALA A 161 -17.33 13.83 8.46
C ALA A 161 -18.46 14.44 7.63
N GLY A 162 -19.69 13.92 7.75
CA GLY A 162 -20.89 14.56 7.21
C GLY A 162 -21.41 14.06 5.87
N GLY A 163 -21.03 12.85 5.42
CA GLY A 163 -21.58 12.24 4.20
C GLY A 163 -20.97 12.75 2.89
N GLU A 164 -19.92 13.58 2.98
CA GLU A 164 -19.08 13.89 1.82
C GLU A 164 -18.16 12.71 1.47
N LEU A 165 -17.67 12.70 0.22
CA LEU A 165 -16.74 11.69 -0.28
C LEU A 165 -15.44 11.65 0.53
N ASP A 166 -14.99 10.45 0.85
CA ASP A 166 -13.71 10.20 1.48
C ASP A 166 -12.55 10.69 0.61
N MET A 167 -11.45 11.10 1.23
CA MET A 167 -10.31 11.66 0.53
C MET A 167 -9.20 10.61 0.38
N LEU A 168 -8.86 10.24 -0.85
CA LEU A 168 -7.73 9.37 -1.14
C LEU A 168 -6.46 10.20 -1.39
N ILE A 169 -5.44 9.96 -0.57
CA ILE A 169 -4.07 10.41 -0.78
C ILE A 169 -3.31 9.27 -1.46
N GLN A 170 -2.66 9.55 -2.58
CA GLN A 170 -1.88 8.56 -3.31
C GLN A 170 -0.48 8.37 -2.70
N SER A 171 0.09 7.20 -2.93
CA SER A 171 1.50 6.90 -2.74
C SER A 171 2.36 7.88 -3.54
N GLU A 172 3.41 8.41 -2.92
CA GLU A 172 4.40 9.25 -3.57
C GLU A 172 5.79 8.67 -3.35
N SER A 173 6.69 8.88 -4.31
CA SER A 173 8.11 8.62 -4.12
C SER A 173 8.83 9.97 -4.13
N ILE A 174 9.56 10.25 -3.07
CA ILE A 174 10.34 11.46 -2.87
C ILE A 174 11.79 11.06 -3.07
N GLU A 175 12.36 11.56 -4.16
CA GLU A 175 13.76 11.33 -4.50
C GLU A 175 14.68 12.27 -3.71
N PRO A 176 15.94 11.86 -3.44
CA PRO A 176 16.96 12.71 -2.84
C PRO A 176 17.20 13.97 -3.68
N ALA A 177 17.45 15.10 -3.00
CA ALA A 177 17.76 16.37 -3.67
C ALA A 177 19.06 16.32 -4.49
N THR A 178 19.99 15.44 -4.12
CA THR A 178 21.29 15.31 -4.78
C THR A 178 21.46 13.94 -5.43
N HIS A 179 21.71 13.92 -6.75
CA HIS A 179 21.98 12.71 -7.52
C HIS A 179 23.39 12.11 -7.29
N GLN A 180 24.22 12.70 -6.41
CA GLN A 180 25.68 12.51 -6.37
C GLN A 180 26.23 11.48 -5.36
N SER A 181 25.42 10.59 -4.79
CA SER A 181 25.95 9.61 -3.81
C SER A 181 25.99 8.18 -4.37
N GLU A 182 27.17 7.56 -4.32
CA GLU A 182 27.45 6.18 -4.74
C GLU A 182 26.68 5.11 -3.94
N SER A 183 26.06 5.50 -2.81
CA SER A 183 25.22 4.62 -1.98
C SER A 183 23.78 5.15 -1.90
N ARG A 184 22.97 4.92 -2.95
CA ARG A 184 21.53 5.24 -2.91
C ARG A 184 20.78 4.26 -2.02
N HIS A 185 20.37 4.70 -0.82
CA HIS A 185 19.51 3.92 0.05
C HIS A 185 18.02 4.18 -0.29
N HIS A 186 17.40 3.26 -1.02
CA HIS A 186 15.96 3.31 -1.25
C HIS A 186 15.21 2.80 -0.02
N ARG A 187 14.46 3.69 0.64
CA ARG A 187 13.54 3.31 1.71
C ARG A 187 12.11 3.44 1.19
N LYS A 188 11.28 2.43 1.43
CA LYS A 188 9.84 2.53 1.17
C LYS A 188 9.10 2.41 2.50
N GLY A 189 8.10 3.24 2.70
CA GLY A 189 7.26 3.25 3.89
C GLY A 189 5.80 3.50 3.57
N VAL A 190 4.91 2.95 4.39
CA VAL A 190 3.46 3.03 4.23
C VAL A 190 2.94 4.00 5.27
N TRP A 191 2.24 5.05 4.83
CA TRP A 191 1.62 5.99 5.76
C TRP A 191 0.30 5.38 6.24
N ILE A 192 0.28 4.90 7.48
CA ILE A 192 -0.97 4.56 8.16
C ILE A 192 -1.47 5.86 8.80
N GLN A 193 -2.76 6.19 8.63
CA GLN A 193 -3.41 7.24 9.42
C GLN A 193 -2.91 7.13 10.88
N PRO A 194 -2.27 8.18 11.45
CA PRO A 194 -1.71 8.10 12.78
C PRO A 194 -2.84 7.91 13.79
N ARG A 195 -3.14 6.66 14.09
CA ARG A 195 -3.96 6.25 15.21
C ARG A 195 -2.99 5.73 16.25
N TYR A 196 -3.13 6.27 17.45
CA TYR A 196 -2.34 5.85 18.60
C TYR A 196 -2.67 4.39 18.91
N PHE A 197 -1.71 3.50 18.69
CA PHE A 197 -1.81 2.12 19.14
C PHE A 197 -0.64 1.86 20.08
N TYR A 198 -0.96 1.54 21.33
CA TYR A 198 0.00 0.97 22.25
C TYR A 198 0.43 -0.40 21.70
N VAL A 199 1.73 -0.58 21.49
CA VAL A 199 2.32 -1.88 21.12
C VAL A 199 2.99 -2.42 22.39
N PRO A 200 2.45 -3.46 23.02
CA PRO A 200 3.05 -4.04 24.22
C PRO A 200 4.46 -4.58 23.93
N PRO A 201 5.38 -4.53 24.91
CA PRO A 201 6.65 -5.23 24.83
C PRO A 201 6.40 -6.73 24.58
N GLY A 202 6.93 -7.28 23.47
CA GLY A 202 6.79 -8.69 23.11
C GLY A 202 5.64 -9.03 22.17
N GLN A 203 4.91 -8.04 21.63
CA GLN A 203 3.94 -8.31 20.56
C GLN A 203 4.64 -8.92 19.33
N LYS A 204 4.13 -10.07 18.89
CA LYS A 204 4.58 -10.79 17.70
C LYS A 204 3.45 -10.84 16.66
N TRP A 205 3.84 -11.02 15.40
CA TRP A 205 2.94 -11.21 14.27
C TRP A 205 2.92 -12.67 13.86
#